data_AF-I2JBN6-F1
#
_entry.id   AF-I2JBN6-F1
#
_cell.length_a   1.000
_cell.length_b   1.000
_cell.length_c   1.000
_cell.angle_alpha   90.00
_cell.angle_beta   90.00
_cell.angle_gamma   90.00
#
_symmetry.space_group_name_H-M   'P 1'
#
loop_
_entity.id
_entity.type
_entity.pdbx_description
1 polymer ?
#
loop_
_entity_poly.entity_id
_entity_poly.type
_entity_poly.pdbx_seq_one_letter_code
_entity_poly.pdbx_strand_id
1 'polypeptide(L)'
;MGDDVLPHEVEFEVPEDMTAEELCSFLQKDRYLPGLDTEWLLRHGGKTITSYNTETKELTNPNVYLKDLIHQGSRGNDFVWIYRRSY
;
A
#
# COMPACT_ATOMS: atom_id res chain seq x y z
N MET A 1 13.36 24.94 -11.07
CA MET A 1 13.84 23.54 -11.16
C MET A 1 14.07 23.08 -9.73
N GLY A 2 13.07 22.42 -9.17
CA GLY A 2 13.14 21.75 -7.88
C GLY A 2 12.63 20.35 -8.16
N ASP A 3 13.54 19.43 -8.46
CA ASP A 3 13.24 18.01 -8.42
C ASP A 3 13.07 17.71 -6.94
N ASP A 4 11.82 17.73 -6.46
CA ASP A 4 11.48 17.25 -5.14
C ASP A 4 11.76 15.76 -5.14
N VAL A 5 13.00 15.43 -4.78
CA VAL A 5 13.46 14.09 -4.48
C VAL A 5 12.62 13.61 -3.31
N LEU A 6 11.46 13.02 -3.61
CA LEU A 6 10.82 12.13 -2.67
C LEU A 6 11.90 11.12 -2.24
N PRO A 7 12.10 10.90 -0.93
CA PRO A 7 13.03 9.87 -0.49
C PRO A 7 12.70 8.58 -1.23
N HIS A 8 13.72 8.00 -1.88
CA HIS A 8 13.55 6.85 -2.78
C HIS A 8 13.05 5.60 -2.04
N GLU A 9 13.07 5.63 -0.71
CA GLU A 9 12.64 4.57 0.18
C GLU A 9 12.23 5.22 1.52
N VAL A 10 11.04 4.89 2.02
CA VAL A 10 10.56 5.34 3.33
C VAL A 10 10.13 4.11 4.11
N GLU A 11 10.78 3.89 5.25
CA GLU A 11 10.42 2.85 6.19
C GLU A 11 9.41 3.42 7.21
N PHE A 12 8.38 2.64 7.52
CA PHE A 12 7.39 2.99 8.53
C PHE A 12 7.26 1.86 9.53
N GLU A 13 7.29 2.20 10.83
CA GLU A 13 6.84 1.29 11.87
C GLU A 13 5.31 1.31 11.89
N VAL A 14 4.71 0.16 11.56
CA VAL A 14 3.26 -0.02 11.59
C VAL A 14 2.86 -0.94 12.76
N PRO A 15 1.69 -0.71 13.39
CA PRO A 15 1.15 -1.62 14.41
C PRO A 15 1.01 -3.05 13.88
N GLU A 16 1.22 -4.04 14.75
CA GLU A 16 1.11 -5.46 14.39
C GLU A 16 -0.32 -5.84 13.94
N ASP A 17 -1.30 -5.23 14.60
CA ASP A 17 -2.73 -5.37 14.34
C ASP A 17 -3.26 -4.46 13.22
N MET A 18 -2.38 -3.77 12.49
CA MET A 18 -2.77 -2.91 11.38
C MET A 18 -3.41 -3.73 10.24
N THR A 19 -4.54 -3.22 9.77
CA THR A 19 -5.25 -3.74 8.60
C THR A 19 -4.81 -3.06 7.30
N ALA A 20 -5.14 -3.68 6.16
CA ALA A 20 -4.89 -3.08 4.85
C ALA A 20 -5.61 -1.72 4.68
N GLU A 21 -6.79 -1.54 5.27
CA GLU A 21 -7.53 -0.28 5.28
C GLU A 21 -6.82 0.82 6.08
N GLU A 22 -6.35 0.49 7.28
CA GLU A 22 -5.64 1.45 8.13
C GLU A 22 -4.31 1.87 7.49
N LEU A 23 -3.58 0.93 6.88
CA LEU A 23 -2.37 1.25 6.12
C LEU A 23 -2.67 2.17 4.94
N CYS A 24 -3.73 1.88 4.18
CA CYS A 24 -4.12 2.73 3.05
C CYS A 24 -4.48 4.15 3.52
N SER A 25 -5.26 4.26 4.60
CA SER A 25 -5.65 5.53 5.21
C SER A 25 -4.44 6.33 5.72
N PHE A 26 -3.47 5.65 6.32
CA PHE A 26 -2.20 6.24 6.76
C PHE A 26 -1.42 6.84 5.56
N LEU A 27 -1.24 6.06 4.49
CA LEU A 27 -0.51 6.51 3.30
C LEU A 27 -1.21 7.66 2.56
N GLN A 28 -2.54 7.71 2.58
CA GLN A 28 -3.29 8.85 2.03
C GLN A 28 -3.08 10.13 2.86
N LYS A 29 -3.13 10.01 4.20
CA LYS A 29 -3.00 11.14 5.11
C LYS A 29 -1.66 11.87 4.94
N ASP A 30 -0.59 11.10 4.77
CA ASP A 30 0.76 11.63 4.57
C ASP A 30 1.11 11.88 3.09
N ARG A 31 0.11 11.81 2.19
CA ARG A 31 0.24 12.08 0.74
C ARG A 31 1.22 11.15 0.00
N TYR A 32 1.47 9.96 0.54
CA TYR A 32 2.27 8.94 -0.14
C TYR A 32 1.53 8.25 -1.29
N LEU A 33 0.19 8.28 -1.28
CA LEU A 33 -0.64 7.86 -2.41
C LEU A 33 -1.10 9.11 -3.18
N PRO A 34 -0.38 9.57 -4.22
CA PRO A 34 -0.86 10.65 -5.06
C PRO A 34 -2.24 10.31 -5.66
N GLY A 35 -3.19 11.24 -5.50
CA GLY A 35 -4.58 11.11 -5.95
C GLY A 35 -4.77 11.33 -7.44
N LEU A 36 -3.90 10.74 -8.26
CA LEU A 36 -4.11 10.64 -9.71
C LEU A 36 -5.00 9.43 -10.00
N ASP A 37 -5.73 9.41 -11.13
CA ASP A 37 -6.57 8.30 -11.59
C ASP A 37 -5.72 7.04 -11.75
N THR A 38 -5.59 6.26 -10.68
CA THR A 38 -4.52 5.29 -10.52
C THR A 38 -4.96 4.24 -9.53
N GLU A 39 -4.79 2.98 -9.93
CA GLU A 39 -5.03 1.86 -9.04
C GLU A 39 -3.75 1.54 -8.28
N TRP A 40 -3.83 1.53 -6.96
CA TRP A 40 -2.76 1.16 -6.07
C TRP A 40 -2.92 -0.28 -5.63
N LEU A 41 -1.87 -1.08 -5.73
CA LEU A 41 -1.87 -2.50 -5.41
C LEU A 41 -0.87 -2.76 -4.29
N LEU A 42 -1.36 -3.25 -3.15
CA LEU A 42 -0.51 -3.78 -2.10
C LEU A 42 -0.13 -5.21 -2.47
N ARG A 43 1.17 -5.47 -2.59
CA ARG A 43 1.71 -6.80 -2.89
C ARG A 43 2.55 -7.33 -1.74
N HIS A 44 2.37 -8.61 -1.46
CA HIS A 44 3.17 -9.37 -0.50
C HIS A 44 3.50 -10.74 -1.12
N GLY A 45 4.77 -11.16 -1.05
CA GLY A 45 5.22 -12.42 -1.65
C GLY A 45 4.93 -12.58 -3.15
N GLY A 46 4.85 -11.45 -3.89
CA GLY A 46 4.50 -11.43 -5.32
C GLY A 46 3.01 -11.53 -5.65
N LYS A 47 2.12 -11.64 -4.66
CA LYS A 47 0.66 -11.64 -4.85
C LYS A 47 0.05 -10.31 -4.43
N THR A 48 -1.00 -9.90 -5.12
CA THR A 48 -1.81 -8.74 -4.71
C THR A 48 -2.72 -9.13 -3.56
N ILE A 49 -2.67 -8.36 -2.49
CA ILE A 49 -3.44 -8.54 -1.26
C ILE A 49 -4.68 -7.65 -1.28
N THR A 50 -4.45 -6.36 -1.52
CA THR A 50 -5.49 -5.35 -1.67
C THR A 50 -5.18 -4.46 -2.87
N SER A 51 -6.24 -3.91 -3.44
CA SER A 51 -6.22 -2.84 -4.42
C SER A 51 -7.03 -1.67 -3.91
N TYR A 52 -6.48 -0.47 -4.05
CA TYR A 52 -7.14 0.80 -3.77
C TYR A 52 -7.28 1.59 -5.06
N ASN A 53 -8.51 1.94 -5.43
CA ASN A 53 -8.79 2.81 -6.56
C ASN A 53 -8.97 4.25 -6.06
N THR A 54 -8.14 5.18 -6.53
CA THR A 54 -8.20 6.59 -6.12
C THR A 54 -9.44 7.34 -6.63
N GLU A 55 -9.98 6.92 -7.78
CA GLU A 55 -11.16 7.52 -8.42
C GLU A 55 -12.45 7.07 -7.72
N THR A 56 -12.65 5.76 -7.59
CA THR A 56 -13.85 5.19 -6.95
C THR A 56 -13.76 5.20 -5.43
N LYS A 57 -12.56 5.39 -4.87
CA LYS A 57 -12.23 5.25 -3.44
C LYS A 57 -12.53 3.87 -2.87
N GLU A 58 -12.59 2.86 -3.74
CA GLU A 58 -12.85 1.48 -3.33
C GLU A 58 -11.56 0.77 -2.92
N LEU A 59 -11.63 0.01 -1.83
CA LEU A 59 -10.55 -0.82 -1.32
C LEU A 59 -11.01 -2.27 -1.28
N THR A 60 -10.25 -3.18 -1.91
CA THR A 60 -10.54 -4.61 -1.87
C THR A 60 -9.92 -5.25 -0.63
N ASN A 61 -10.57 -6.24 -0.01
CA ASN A 61 -10.05 -6.94 1.17
C ASN A 61 -9.55 -6.01 2.32
N PRO A 62 -10.34 -5.01 2.76
CA PRO A 62 -9.90 -4.00 3.74
C PRO A 62 -9.48 -4.60 5.09
N ASN A 63 -10.18 -5.66 5.53
CA ASN A 63 -10.05 -6.26 6.86
C ASN A 63 -8.90 -7.28 6.97
N VAL A 64 -7.98 -7.32 6.02
CA VAL A 64 -6.83 -8.21 6.09
C VAL A 64 -5.78 -7.62 7.01
N TYR A 65 -5.36 -8.40 8.01
CA TYR A 65 -4.27 -8.03 8.91
C TYR A 65 -2.92 -8.25 8.25
N LEU A 66 -2.03 -7.27 8.34
CA LEU A 66 -0.69 -7.36 7.76
C LEU A 66 0.14 -8.47 8.45
N LYS A 67 -0.01 -8.63 9.76
CA LYS A 67 0.65 -9.72 10.50
C LYS A 67 0.29 -11.10 9.98
N ASP A 68 -0.96 -11.35 9.61
CA ASP A 68 -1.38 -12.67 9.16
C ASP A 68 -0.66 -13.04 7.86
N LEU A 69 -0.40 -12.06 7.01
CA LEU A 69 0.33 -12.22 5.76
C LEU A 69 1.82 -12.50 6.01
N ILE A 70 2.44 -11.78 6.95
CA ILE A 70 3.82 -12.00 7.40
C ILE A 70 3.99 -13.44 7.90
N HIS A 71 3.08 -13.91 8.76
CA HIS A 71 3.15 -15.25 9.34
C HIS A 71 2.88 -16.36 8.31
N GLN A 72 2.13 -16.07 7.25
CA GLN A 72 1.82 -17.02 6.17
C GLN A 72 2.91 -17.06 5.07
N GLY A 73 3.77 -16.05 4.98
CA GLY A 73 4.80 -15.94 3.95
C GLY A 73 6.04 -16.78 4.24
N SER A 74 6.53 -17.52 3.23
CA SER A 74 7.86 -18.16 3.29
C SER A 74 8.97 -17.32 2.64
N ARG A 75 8.63 -16.16 2.06
CA ARG A 75 9.51 -15.29 1.27
C ARG A 75 9.32 -13.84 1.66
N GLY A 76 10.20 -13.34 2.54
CA GLY A 76 10.27 -11.94 2.94
C GLY A 76 9.03 -11.44 3.68
N ASN A 77 9.20 -10.39 4.47
CA ASN A 77 8.10 -9.72 5.18
C ASN A 77 7.79 -8.37 4.53
N ASP A 78 8.20 -8.21 3.27
CA ASP A 78 8.19 -6.94 2.57
C ASP A 78 6.84 -6.73 1.90
N PHE A 79 6.27 -5.56 2.14
CA PHE A 79 5.06 -5.08 1.50
C PHE A 79 5.43 -4.01 0.49
N VAL A 80 4.91 -4.13 -0.73
CA VAL A 80 5.18 -3.16 -1.80
C VAL A 80 3.87 -2.59 -2.31
N TRP A 81 3.73 -1.28 -2.25
CA TRP A 81 2.67 -0.54 -2.93
C TRP A 81 3.14 -0.16 -4.33
N ILE A 82 2.50 -0.72 -5.34
CA ILE A 82 2.73 -0.34 -6.74
C ILE A 82 1.51 0.40 -7.27
N TYR A 83 1.74 1.39 -8.13
CA TYR A 83 0.66 2.11 -8.78
C TYR A 83 0.56 1.71 -10.25
N ARG A 84 -0.66 1.54 -10.74
CA ARG A 84 -0.97 1.26 -12.13
C ARG A 84 -1.83 2.38 -12.67
N ARG A 85 -1.29 3.13 -13.64
CA ARG A 85 -2.11 4.06 -14.44
C ARG A 85 -2.89 3.25 -15.47
N SER A 86 -4.21 3.41 -15.46
CA SER A 86 -5.05 2.97 -16.56
C SER A 86 -4.89 4.00 -17.68
N TYR A 87 -4.38 3.56 -18.84
CA TYR A 87 -4.30 4.36 -20.07
C TYR A 87 -5.47 4.03 -20.99
#